data_AF-A0AAU2YUG2-F1
#
_entry.id   AF-A0AAU2YUG2-F1
#
_cell.length_a   1.000
_cell.length_b   1.000
_cell.length_c   1.000
_cell.angle_alpha   90.00
_cell.angle_beta   90.00
_cell.angle_gamma   90.00
#
_symmetry.space_group_name_H-M   'P 1'
#
loop_
_entity.id
_entity.type
_entity.pdbx_description
1 polymer ?
#
loop_
_entity_poly.entity_id
_entity_poly.type
_entity_poly.pdbx_seq_one_letter_code
_entity_poly.pdbx_strand_id
1 'polypeptide(L)'
;MRIGELSRRSGVPVPTIKFYVREGLLPAGRLTSPNQASYDDGHERRLRLIRALLDVGGLPLAAIGEVLRVMEDPEQPLFDVLGAAAKSIAPSRGGDPGSELEDAREDVAELLKRKGWLCEAGSPGGESLAEVLVALRRAGHGSFVELLDDYAAAAEEVARADLDYVGRRVAREDLVEGVVVGTVLGEAMFAALRRLAHVDASARAFGEEARG
;
A
#
# COMPACT_ATOMS: atom_id res chain seq x y z
N MET A 1 3.58 28.53 10.31
CA MET A 1 5.03 28.24 10.51
C MET A 1 5.87 28.67 9.31
N ARG A 2 7.15 29.03 9.53
CA ARG A 2 8.13 29.27 8.44
C ARG A 2 8.73 27.96 7.94
N ILE A 3 9.35 27.95 6.75
CA ILE A 3 9.91 26.72 6.16
C ILE A 3 10.96 26.01 7.03
N GLY A 4 11.78 26.77 7.77
CA GLY A 4 12.76 26.18 8.69
C GLY A 4 12.12 25.52 9.92
N GLU A 5 10.98 26.02 10.37
CA GLU A 5 10.20 25.40 11.44
C GLU A 5 9.46 24.16 10.94
N LEU A 6 8.86 24.24 9.74
CA LEU A 6 8.25 23.09 9.06
C LEU A 6 9.25 21.95 8.88
N SER A 7 10.48 22.27 8.46
CA SER A 7 11.57 21.29 8.32
C SER A 7 11.87 20.56 9.62
N ARG A 8 12.02 21.29 10.73
CA ARG A 8 12.26 20.68 12.06
C ARG A 8 11.10 19.81 12.53
N ARG A 9 9.85 20.28 12.38
CA ARG A 9 8.65 19.57 12.86
C ARG A 9 8.32 18.33 12.04
N SER A 10 8.56 18.39 10.72
CA SER A 10 8.32 17.27 9.80
C SER A 10 9.49 16.28 9.73
N GLY A 11 10.71 16.72 10.06
CA GLY A 11 11.95 15.96 9.83
C GLY A 11 12.42 15.97 8.37
N VAL A 12 11.79 16.76 7.50
CA VAL A 12 12.14 16.84 6.07
C VAL A 12 13.08 18.03 5.82
N PRO A 13 14.25 17.84 5.19
CA PRO A 13 15.17 18.94 4.89
C PRO A 13 14.53 20.02 4.01
N VAL A 14 14.87 21.29 4.26
CA VAL A 14 14.38 22.44 3.47
C VAL A 14 14.54 22.26 1.95
N PRO A 15 15.69 21.75 1.42
CA PRO A 15 15.82 21.48 -0.02
C PRO A 15 14.79 20.48 -0.53
N THR A 16 14.51 19.43 0.24
CA THR A 16 13.51 18.40 -0.09
C THR A 16 12.09 18.96 -0.04
N ILE A 17 11.76 19.81 0.94
CA ILE A 17 10.47 20.51 0.98
C ILE A 17 10.27 21.36 -0.28
N LYS A 18 11.29 22.14 -0.68
CA LYS A 18 11.23 22.94 -1.91
C LYS A 18 11.08 22.08 -3.16
N PHE A 19 11.75 20.93 -3.19
CA PHE A 19 11.61 19.95 -4.25
C PHE A 19 10.17 19.42 -4.32
N TYR A 20 9.57 18.97 -3.21
CA TYR A 20 8.17 18.51 -3.20
C TYR A 20 7.18 19.59 -3.64
N VAL A 21 7.41 20.86 -3.29
CA VAL A 21 6.56 21.96 -3.80
C VAL A 21 6.69 22.09 -5.32
N ARG A 22 7.90 21.98 -5.87
CA ARG A 22 8.13 22.06 -7.32
C ARG A 22 7.54 20.87 -8.08
N GLU A 23 7.60 19.67 -7.51
CA GLU A 23 7.01 18.46 -8.10
C GLU A 23 5.49 18.35 -7.87
N GLY A 24 4.87 19.34 -7.21
CA GLY A 24 3.43 19.33 -6.93
C GLY A 24 3.00 18.37 -5.82
N LEU A 25 3.95 17.74 -5.11
CA LEU A 25 3.69 16.81 -4.02
C LEU A 25 3.32 17.51 -2.71
N LEU A 26 3.62 18.79 -2.57
CA LEU A 26 3.25 19.62 -1.42
C LEU A 26 2.70 20.95 -1.93
N PRO A 27 1.54 21.42 -1.46
CA PRO A 27 1.06 22.75 -1.81
C PRO A 27 2.09 23.84 -1.50
N ALA A 28 2.10 24.90 -2.32
CA ALA A 28 2.95 26.04 -2.06
C ALA A 28 2.47 26.78 -0.80
N GLY A 29 3.42 27.20 0.04
CA GLY A 29 3.09 28.02 1.21
C GLY A 29 2.50 29.37 0.80
N ARG A 30 1.63 29.93 1.64
CA ARG A 30 1.04 31.25 1.41
C ARG A 30 2.11 32.34 1.52
N LEU A 31 2.32 33.10 0.45
CA LEU A 31 3.26 34.21 0.45
C LEU A 31 2.88 35.25 1.52
N THR A 32 3.88 35.66 2.29
CA THR A 32 3.77 36.70 3.34
C THR A 32 4.68 37.89 3.05
N SER A 33 5.68 37.72 2.17
CA SER A 33 6.48 38.77 1.55
C SER A 33 7.15 38.21 0.29
N PRO A 34 7.84 39.02 -0.55
CA PRO A 34 8.47 38.54 -1.79
C PRO A 34 9.40 37.34 -1.62
N ASN A 35 10.01 37.19 -0.44
CA ASN A 35 10.95 36.11 -0.11
C ASN A 35 10.50 35.24 1.08
N GLN A 36 9.24 35.34 1.52
CA GLN A 36 8.74 34.56 2.67
C GLN A 36 7.39 33.92 2.38
N ALA A 37 7.27 32.64 2.73
CA ALA A 37 6.02 31.90 2.72
C ALA A 37 5.71 31.35 4.12
N SER A 38 4.42 31.28 4.42
CA SER A 38 3.87 30.66 5.62
C SER A 38 3.23 29.32 5.26
N TYR A 39 3.44 28.34 6.13
CA TYR A 39 2.92 26.98 6.03
C TYR A 39 2.03 26.70 7.24
N ASP A 40 1.08 25.79 7.12
CA ASP A 40 0.17 25.38 8.20
C ASP A 40 0.37 23.90 8.56
N ASP A 41 -0.39 23.41 9.54
CA ASP A 41 -0.27 22.03 10.03
C ASP A 41 -0.67 20.99 8.97
N GLY A 42 -1.44 21.39 7.94
CA GLY A 42 -1.75 20.54 6.79
C GLY A 42 -0.50 20.21 5.98
N HIS A 43 0.41 21.17 5.82
CA HIS A 43 1.70 20.91 5.16
C HIS A 43 2.56 19.94 5.95
N GLU A 44 2.58 20.07 7.28
CA GLU A 44 3.34 19.16 8.15
C GLU A 44 2.78 17.74 8.13
N ARG A 45 1.45 17.60 8.22
CA ARG A 45 0.77 16.30 8.13
C ARG A 45 1.09 15.62 6.81
N ARG A 46 0.99 16.34 5.69
CA ARG A 46 1.31 15.82 4.36
C ARG A 46 2.77 15.39 4.23
N LEU A 47 3.72 16.17 4.77
CA LEU A 47 5.13 15.79 4.77
C LEU A 47 5.40 14.51 5.59
N ARG A 48 4.70 14.32 6.71
CA ARG A 48 4.78 13.07 7.48
C ARG A 48 4.23 11.89 6.71
N LEU A 49 3.09 12.07 6.02
CA LEU A 49 2.51 11.03 5.17
C LEU A 49 3.47 10.65 4.04
N ILE A 50 4.01 11.61 3.29
CA ILE A 50 5.00 11.37 2.23
C ILE A 50 6.17 10.54 2.76
N ARG A 51 6.72 10.89 3.93
CA ARG A 51 7.80 10.11 4.54
C ARG A 51 7.37 8.69 4.93
N ALA A 52 6.20 8.52 5.51
CA ALA A 52 5.73 7.19 5.88
C ALA A 52 5.59 6.29 4.63
N LEU A 53 4.98 6.80 3.56
CA LEU A 53 4.79 6.06 2.31
C LEU A 53 6.11 5.77 1.58
N LEU A 54 7.08 6.70 1.65
CA LEU A 54 8.40 6.52 1.04
C LEU A 54 9.31 5.59 1.85
N ASP A 55 9.53 5.92 3.13
CA ASP A 55 10.55 5.31 3.97
C ASP A 55 10.13 3.92 4.48
N VAL A 56 8.83 3.74 4.77
CA VAL A 56 8.29 2.48 5.32
C VAL A 56 7.47 1.74 4.26
N GLY A 57 6.62 2.46 3.53
CA GLY A 57 5.81 1.88 2.46
C GLY A 57 6.62 1.47 1.22
N GLY A 58 7.82 2.02 1.03
CA GLY A 58 8.68 1.72 -0.11
C GLY A 58 8.13 2.22 -1.45
N LEU A 59 7.13 3.10 -1.44
CA LEU A 59 6.53 3.61 -2.68
C LEU A 59 7.50 4.55 -3.39
N PRO A 60 7.65 4.43 -4.71
CA PRO A 60 8.39 5.41 -5.48
C PRO A 60 7.65 6.76 -5.44
N LEU A 61 8.41 7.86 -5.48
CA LEU A 61 7.85 9.20 -5.31
C LEU A 61 6.76 9.54 -6.36
N ALA A 62 6.87 8.99 -7.57
CA ALA A 62 5.85 9.15 -8.61
C ALA A 62 4.50 8.54 -8.18
N ALA A 63 4.50 7.34 -7.60
CA ALA A 63 3.31 6.68 -7.10
C ALA A 63 2.71 7.44 -5.89
N ILE A 64 3.56 7.97 -5.00
CA ILE A 64 3.11 8.84 -3.91
C ILE A 64 2.34 10.06 -4.47
N GLY A 65 2.82 10.66 -5.56
CA GLY A 65 2.12 11.77 -6.22
C GLY A 65 0.76 11.39 -6.80
N GLU A 66 0.61 10.19 -7.36
CA GLU A 66 -0.67 9.67 -7.85
C GLU A 66 -1.66 9.46 -6.70
N VAL A 67 -1.20 8.81 -5.63
CA VAL A 67 -2.01 8.58 -4.42
C VAL A 67 -2.48 9.91 -3.82
N LEU A 68 -1.56 10.87 -3.61
CA LEU A 68 -1.91 12.17 -3.05
C LEU A 68 -2.91 12.95 -3.92
N ARG A 69 -2.82 12.85 -5.24
CA ARG A 69 -3.75 13.50 -6.17
C ARG A 69 -5.15 12.90 -6.06
N VAL A 70 -5.22 11.58 -5.99
CA VAL A 70 -6.49 10.84 -5.79
C VAL A 70 -7.10 11.17 -4.43
N MET A 71 -6.29 11.40 -3.39
CA MET A 71 -6.77 11.84 -2.08
C MET A 71 -7.34 13.26 -2.07
N GLU A 72 -6.88 14.12 -2.98
CA GLU A 72 -7.30 15.53 -3.08
C GLU A 72 -8.61 15.73 -3.87
N ASP A 73 -9.09 14.69 -4.57
CA ASP A 73 -10.34 14.75 -5.33
C ASP A 73 -11.54 14.40 -4.42
N PRO A 74 -12.37 15.41 -4.05
CA PRO A 74 -13.51 15.18 -3.16
C PRO A 74 -14.67 14.44 -3.84
N GLU A 75 -14.65 14.26 -5.16
CA GLU A 75 -15.71 13.53 -5.88
C GLU A 75 -15.35 12.04 -6.05
N GLN A 76 -14.10 11.65 -5.78
CA GLN A 76 -13.63 10.29 -6.02
C GLN A 76 -14.11 9.30 -4.93
N PRO A 77 -14.77 8.18 -5.31
CA PRO A 77 -15.15 7.14 -4.37
C PRO A 77 -13.96 6.53 -3.62
N LEU A 78 -14.16 6.14 -2.36
CA LEU A 78 -13.10 5.57 -1.50
C LEU A 78 -12.47 4.28 -2.08
N PHE A 79 -13.25 3.50 -2.83
CA PHE A 79 -12.76 2.27 -3.47
C PHE A 79 -11.76 2.56 -4.61
N ASP A 80 -11.87 3.71 -5.28
CA ASP A 80 -10.89 4.12 -6.29
C ASP A 80 -9.57 4.54 -5.65
N VAL A 81 -9.64 5.19 -4.48
CA VAL A 81 -8.46 5.52 -3.65
C VAL A 81 -7.72 4.24 -3.25
N LEU A 82 -8.46 3.24 -2.77
CA LEU A 82 -7.93 1.90 -2.45
C LEU A 82 -7.26 1.26 -3.65
N GLY A 83 -7.92 1.28 -4.82
CA GLY A 83 -7.39 0.72 -6.06
C GLY A 83 -6.08 1.36 -6.50
N ALA A 84 -5.98 2.69 -6.41
CA ALA A 84 -4.74 3.43 -6.73
C ALA A 84 -3.59 3.10 -5.77
N ALA A 85 -3.87 3.01 -4.47
CA ALA A 85 -2.89 2.60 -3.47
C ALA A 85 -2.42 1.15 -3.72
N ALA A 86 -3.34 0.22 -3.93
CA ALA A 86 -3.02 -1.18 -4.21
C ALA A 86 -2.16 -1.35 -5.49
N LYS A 87 -2.50 -0.64 -6.57
CA LYS A 87 -1.71 -0.62 -7.82
C LYS A 87 -0.26 -0.17 -7.59
N SER A 88 -0.06 0.76 -6.66
CA SER A 88 1.27 1.30 -6.36
C SER A 88 2.17 0.30 -5.65
N ILE A 89 1.59 -0.65 -4.90
CA ILE A 89 2.33 -1.66 -4.14
C ILE A 89 2.53 -2.94 -4.96
N ALA A 90 1.56 -3.29 -5.79
CA ALA A 90 1.60 -4.44 -6.68
C ALA A 90 1.73 -4.00 -8.16
N PRO A 91 2.90 -3.47 -8.59
CA PRO A 91 3.09 -3.13 -9.99
C PRO A 91 3.08 -4.42 -10.83
N SER A 92 2.06 -4.56 -11.69
CA SER A 92 2.03 -5.64 -12.68
C SER A 92 3.28 -5.54 -13.55
N ARG A 93 4.06 -6.62 -13.59
CA ARG A 93 5.25 -6.71 -14.42
C ARG A 93 4.79 -7.23 -15.77
N GLY A 94 4.28 -6.32 -16.60
CA GLY A 94 3.77 -6.56 -17.95
C GLY A 94 4.60 -7.59 -18.73
N GLY A 95 4.21 -8.85 -18.61
CA GLY A 95 4.72 -9.97 -19.37
C GLY A 95 3.81 -10.22 -20.57
N ASP A 96 4.32 -10.96 -21.54
CA ASP A 96 3.53 -11.40 -22.69
C ASP A 96 2.36 -12.27 -22.18
N PRO A 97 1.09 -11.93 -22.49
CA PRO A 97 -0.05 -12.75 -22.13
C PRO A 97 0.00 -14.08 -22.90
N GLY A 98 0.70 -15.06 -22.31
CA GLY A 98 0.67 -16.45 -22.73
C GLY A 98 -0.46 -17.21 -22.04
N SER A 99 -0.77 -18.41 -22.56
CA SER A 99 -1.84 -19.27 -22.03
C SER A 99 -1.72 -19.52 -20.52
N GLU A 100 -0.50 -19.61 -19.98
CA GLU A 100 -0.28 -19.81 -18.53
C GLU A 100 -0.83 -18.66 -17.66
N LEU A 101 -0.81 -17.42 -18.18
CA LEU A 101 -1.36 -16.26 -17.46
C LEU A 101 -2.88 -16.24 -17.55
N GLU A 102 -3.45 -16.65 -18.68
CA GLU A 102 -4.90 -16.82 -18.84
C GLU A 102 -5.43 -17.89 -17.88
N ASP A 103 -4.79 -19.06 -17.82
CA ASP A 103 -5.12 -20.12 -16.86
C ASP A 103 -5.06 -19.60 -15.41
N ALA A 104 -3.99 -18.87 -15.06
CA ALA A 104 -3.84 -18.30 -13.73
C ALA A 104 -4.91 -17.24 -13.40
N ARG A 105 -5.37 -16.46 -14.39
CA ARG A 105 -6.48 -15.51 -14.20
C ARG A 105 -7.81 -16.22 -13.97
N GLU A 106 -8.04 -17.36 -14.61
CA GLU A 106 -9.21 -18.19 -14.35
C GLU A 106 -9.21 -18.70 -12.91
N ASP A 107 -8.07 -19.22 -12.43
CA ASP A 107 -7.91 -19.65 -11.03
C ASP A 107 -8.19 -18.51 -10.03
N VAL A 108 -7.69 -17.31 -10.33
CA VAL A 108 -7.97 -16.10 -9.53
C VAL A 108 -9.46 -15.79 -9.56
N ALA A 109 -10.10 -15.77 -10.73
CA ALA A 109 -11.52 -15.50 -10.85
C ALA A 109 -12.38 -16.51 -10.06
N GLU A 110 -12.01 -17.78 -10.07
CA GLU A 110 -12.67 -18.81 -9.26
C GLU A 110 -12.50 -18.56 -7.77
N LEU A 111 -11.29 -18.20 -7.30
CA LEU A 111 -11.05 -17.84 -5.90
C LEU A 111 -11.93 -16.66 -5.48
N LEU A 112 -11.94 -15.57 -6.27
CA LEU A 112 -12.75 -14.37 -5.98
C LEU A 112 -14.24 -14.72 -5.88
N LYS A 113 -14.73 -15.55 -6.81
CA LYS A 113 -16.12 -16.04 -6.80
C LYS A 113 -16.42 -16.89 -5.56
N ARG A 114 -15.55 -17.83 -5.19
CA ARG A 114 -15.74 -18.68 -3.99
C ARG A 114 -15.78 -17.86 -2.71
N LYS A 115 -14.93 -16.82 -2.60
CA LYS A 115 -14.88 -15.92 -1.45
C LYS A 115 -15.98 -14.85 -1.47
N GLY A 116 -16.66 -14.67 -2.59
CA GLY A 116 -17.68 -13.62 -2.75
C GLY A 116 -17.08 -12.22 -2.77
N TRP A 117 -15.80 -12.08 -3.15
CA TRP A 117 -15.14 -10.78 -3.27
C TRP A 117 -15.66 -10.04 -4.50
N LEU A 118 -15.83 -8.73 -4.38
CA LEU A 118 -16.40 -7.89 -5.43
C LEU A 118 -15.35 -7.39 -6.46
N CYS A 119 -14.07 -7.69 -6.25
CA CYS A 119 -13.01 -7.32 -7.17
C CYS A 119 -12.94 -8.26 -8.37
N GLU A 120 -12.40 -7.76 -9.48
CA GLU A 120 -12.23 -8.50 -10.72
C GLU A 120 -10.82 -9.10 -10.83
N ALA A 121 -10.68 -10.23 -11.53
CA ALA A 121 -9.38 -10.86 -11.77
C ALA A 121 -8.43 -9.96 -12.59
N GLY A 122 -8.96 -9.09 -13.44
CA GLY A 122 -8.18 -8.09 -14.20
C GLY A 122 -7.80 -6.84 -13.39
N SER A 123 -8.18 -6.76 -12.11
CA SER A 123 -7.71 -5.68 -11.24
C SER A 123 -6.20 -5.82 -10.97
N PRO A 124 -5.49 -4.74 -10.59
CA PRO A 124 -4.05 -4.82 -10.29
C PRO A 124 -3.67 -5.92 -9.28
N GLY A 125 -4.50 -6.12 -8.25
CA GLY A 125 -4.30 -7.20 -7.27
C GLY A 125 -4.54 -8.60 -7.87
N GLY A 126 -5.55 -8.74 -8.73
CA GLY A 126 -5.82 -10.00 -9.44
C GLY A 126 -4.71 -10.37 -10.42
N GLU A 127 -4.21 -9.41 -11.20
CA GLU A 127 -3.06 -9.60 -12.10
C GLU A 127 -1.79 -9.97 -11.33
N SER A 128 -1.52 -9.29 -10.21
CA SER A 128 -0.38 -9.62 -9.35
C SER A 128 -0.46 -11.04 -8.78
N LEU A 129 -1.65 -11.48 -8.34
CA LEU A 129 -1.85 -12.85 -7.89
C LEU A 129 -1.65 -13.86 -9.03
N ALA A 130 -2.19 -13.60 -10.22
CA ALA A 130 -1.99 -14.45 -11.39
C ALA A 130 -0.51 -14.60 -11.76
N GLU A 131 0.27 -13.51 -11.74
CA GLU A 131 1.73 -13.53 -11.95
C GLU A 131 2.44 -14.41 -10.90
N VAL A 132 2.02 -14.35 -9.62
CA VAL A 132 2.56 -15.20 -8.55
C VAL A 132 2.24 -16.68 -8.80
N LEU A 133 1.03 -17.01 -9.22
CA LEU A 133 0.64 -18.40 -9.53
C LEU A 133 1.48 -18.97 -10.68
N VAL A 134 1.67 -18.18 -11.75
CA VAL A 134 2.55 -18.56 -12.87
C VAL A 134 3.98 -18.79 -12.38
N ALA A 135 4.52 -17.88 -11.56
CA ALA A 135 5.87 -18.00 -11.02
C ALA A 135 6.05 -19.27 -10.15
N LEU A 136 5.08 -19.57 -9.27
CA LEU A 136 5.09 -20.78 -8.45
C LEU A 136 5.07 -22.06 -9.29
N ARG A 137 4.24 -22.11 -10.33
CA ARG A 137 4.16 -23.24 -11.27
C ARG A 137 5.49 -23.44 -12.00
N ARG A 138 6.06 -22.38 -12.55
CA ARG A 138 7.36 -22.41 -13.27
C ARG A 138 8.52 -22.81 -12.36
N ALA A 139 8.43 -22.50 -11.06
CA ALA A 139 9.42 -22.93 -10.07
C ALA A 139 9.23 -24.38 -9.58
N GLY A 140 8.22 -25.12 -10.07
CA GLY A 140 7.92 -26.48 -9.64
C GLY A 140 7.14 -26.58 -8.33
N HIS A 141 6.60 -25.47 -7.83
CA HIS A 141 5.85 -25.37 -6.57
C HIS A 141 4.35 -25.16 -6.79
N GLY A 142 3.78 -25.79 -7.82
CA GLY A 142 2.37 -25.67 -8.15
C GLY A 142 1.41 -26.10 -7.04
N SER A 143 1.81 -27.03 -6.16
CA SER A 143 1.00 -27.44 -5.00
C SER A 143 0.90 -26.35 -3.92
N PHE A 144 1.77 -25.33 -3.92
CA PHE A 144 1.67 -24.22 -2.99
C PHE A 144 0.35 -23.45 -3.14
N VAL A 145 -0.30 -23.55 -4.31
CA VAL A 145 -1.62 -22.99 -4.61
C VAL A 145 -2.72 -23.58 -3.71
N GLU A 146 -2.51 -24.76 -3.13
CA GLU A 146 -3.45 -25.36 -2.16
C GLU A 146 -3.63 -24.48 -0.91
N LEU A 147 -2.65 -23.61 -0.59
CA LEU A 147 -2.73 -22.68 0.54
C LEU A 147 -3.57 -21.43 0.23
N LEU A 148 -4.06 -21.24 -1.00
CA LEU A 148 -4.75 -20.00 -1.39
C LEU A 148 -5.93 -19.66 -0.49
N ASP A 149 -6.73 -20.66 -0.11
CA ASP A 149 -7.90 -20.41 0.73
C ASP A 149 -7.53 -19.95 2.15
N ASP A 150 -6.42 -20.44 2.70
CA ASP A 150 -5.87 -20.03 4.00
C ASP A 150 -5.28 -18.62 3.93
N TYR A 151 -4.51 -18.31 2.87
CA TYR A 151 -3.98 -16.96 2.63
C TYR A 151 -5.12 -15.95 2.45
N ALA A 152 -6.17 -16.31 1.71
CA ALA A 152 -7.33 -15.47 1.52
C ALA A 152 -8.09 -15.22 2.83
N ALA A 153 -8.25 -16.24 3.69
CA ALA A 153 -8.87 -16.05 5.00
C ALA A 153 -8.06 -15.09 5.89
N ALA A 154 -6.72 -15.23 5.91
CA ALA A 154 -5.86 -14.30 6.63
C ALA A 154 -5.96 -12.86 6.06
N ALA A 155 -6.05 -12.72 4.73
CA ALA A 155 -6.22 -11.42 4.09
C ALA A 155 -7.57 -10.75 4.45
N GLU A 156 -8.66 -11.53 4.56
CA GLU A 156 -9.96 -11.01 5.01
C GLU A 156 -9.93 -10.48 6.45
N GLU A 157 -9.23 -11.19 7.34
CA GLU A 157 -9.05 -10.74 8.73
C GLU A 157 -8.30 -9.40 8.80
N VAL A 158 -7.23 -9.26 8.02
CA VAL A 158 -6.46 -8.01 7.93
C VAL A 158 -7.30 -6.89 7.33
N ALA A 159 -7.96 -7.14 6.19
CA ALA A 159 -8.79 -6.15 5.52
C ALA A 159 -9.90 -5.62 6.43
N ARG A 160 -10.53 -6.49 7.23
CA ARG A 160 -11.55 -6.08 8.19
C ARG A 160 -10.97 -5.20 9.30
N ALA A 161 -9.83 -5.58 9.88
CA ALA A 161 -9.16 -4.80 10.91
C ALA A 161 -8.76 -3.39 10.40
N ASP A 162 -8.27 -3.32 9.17
CA ASP A 162 -7.89 -2.05 8.52
C ASP A 162 -9.11 -1.16 8.26
N LEU A 163 -10.20 -1.73 7.74
CA LEU A 163 -11.46 -1.00 7.52
C LEU A 163 -12.11 -0.55 8.83
N ASP A 164 -12.04 -1.35 9.90
CA ASP A 164 -12.51 -0.97 11.23
C ASP A 164 -11.71 0.21 11.81
N TYR A 165 -10.42 0.31 11.51
CA TYR A 165 -9.60 1.46 11.90
C TYR A 165 -10.00 2.72 11.15
N VAL A 166 -10.23 2.60 9.83
CA VAL A 166 -10.71 3.70 8.99
C VAL A 166 -12.09 4.18 9.46
N GLY A 167 -13.04 3.27 9.65
CA GLY A 167 -14.44 3.57 10.00
C GLY A 167 -14.63 4.31 11.33
N ARG A 168 -13.61 4.40 12.19
CA ARG A 168 -13.63 5.20 13.43
C ARG A 168 -13.45 6.70 13.19
N ARG A 169 -13.08 7.14 11.99
CA ARG A 169 -12.84 8.55 11.66
C ARG A 169 -14.09 9.19 11.06
N VAL A 170 -14.38 10.43 11.47
CA VAL A 170 -15.65 11.12 11.13
C VAL A 170 -15.50 12.06 9.91
N ALA A 171 -14.29 12.61 9.68
CA ALA A 171 -14.02 13.48 8.54
C ALA A 171 -13.55 12.67 7.32
N ARG A 172 -13.97 13.06 6.11
CA ARG A 172 -13.64 12.35 4.86
C ARG A 172 -12.14 12.36 4.58
N GLU A 173 -11.50 13.49 4.83
CA GLU A 173 -10.07 13.68 4.61
C GLU A 173 -9.26 12.68 5.45
N ASP A 174 -9.69 12.50 6.70
CA ASP A 174 -9.10 11.55 7.64
C ASP A 174 -9.40 10.08 7.25
N LEU A 175 -10.56 9.79 6.64
CA LEU A 175 -10.91 8.47 6.10
C LEU A 175 -10.02 8.08 4.92
N VAL A 176 -9.86 8.99 3.96
CA VAL A 176 -9.06 8.82 2.75
C VAL A 176 -7.57 8.64 3.09
N GLU A 177 -7.03 9.48 3.98
CA GLU A 177 -5.67 9.31 4.51
C GLU A 177 -5.52 7.99 5.26
N GLY A 178 -6.53 7.63 6.07
CA GLY A 178 -6.58 6.36 6.79
C GLY A 178 -6.51 5.14 5.90
N VAL A 179 -7.24 5.17 4.78
CA VAL A 179 -7.26 4.12 3.77
C VAL A 179 -5.89 3.94 3.14
N VAL A 180 -5.26 5.03 2.67
CA VAL A 180 -3.94 4.97 2.04
C VAL A 180 -2.89 4.44 3.01
N VAL A 181 -2.92 4.90 4.26
CA VAL A 181 -2.04 4.41 5.31
C VAL A 181 -2.30 2.94 5.61
N GLY A 182 -3.57 2.52 5.71
CA GLY A 182 -3.96 1.12 5.93
C GLY A 182 -3.46 0.22 4.81
N THR A 183 -3.66 0.60 3.55
CA THR A 183 -3.21 -0.22 2.42
C THR A 183 -1.69 -0.29 2.35
N VAL A 184 -0.98 0.84 2.40
CA VAL A 184 0.47 0.87 2.18
C VAL A 184 1.26 0.43 3.42
N LEU A 185 0.98 1.04 4.57
CA LEU A 185 1.70 0.69 5.80
C LEU A 185 1.16 -0.60 6.41
N GLY A 186 -0.13 -0.91 6.23
CA GLY A 186 -0.70 -2.19 6.67
C GLY A 186 -0.10 -3.36 5.89
N GLU A 187 0.17 -3.22 4.60
CA GLU A 187 0.91 -4.26 3.86
C GLU A 187 2.33 -4.47 4.42
N ALA A 188 3.07 -3.39 4.66
CA ALA A 188 4.42 -3.48 5.27
C ALA A 188 4.36 -4.13 6.66
N MET A 189 3.37 -3.77 7.48
CA MET A 189 3.11 -4.34 8.79
C MET A 189 2.78 -5.83 8.69
N PHE A 190 1.86 -6.22 7.83
CA PHE A 190 1.45 -7.61 7.63
C PHE A 190 2.62 -8.47 7.14
N ALA A 191 3.39 -7.97 6.17
CA ALA A 191 4.57 -8.66 5.68
C ALA A 191 5.62 -8.86 6.79
N ALA A 192 5.82 -7.88 7.66
CA ALA A 192 6.72 -8.00 8.82
C ALA A 192 6.21 -9.03 9.84
N LEU A 193 4.92 -8.96 10.20
CA LEU A 193 4.28 -9.91 11.11
C LEU A 193 4.34 -11.33 10.57
N ARG A 194 4.08 -11.54 9.28
CA ARG A 194 4.17 -12.83 8.62
C ARG A 194 5.59 -13.42 8.72
N ARG A 195 6.61 -12.60 8.47
CA ARG A 195 8.02 -13.03 8.64
C ARG A 195 8.33 -13.43 10.08
N LEU A 196 7.85 -12.68 11.06
CA LEU A 196 8.04 -13.01 12.48
C LEU A 196 7.31 -14.31 12.85
N ALA A 197 6.07 -14.49 12.40
CA ALA A 197 5.29 -15.70 12.63
C ALA A 197 5.96 -16.93 11.99
N HIS A 198 6.54 -16.79 10.81
CA HIS A 198 7.32 -17.87 10.17
C HIS A 198 8.56 -18.26 10.99
N VAL A 199 9.29 -17.28 11.53
CA VAL A 199 10.46 -17.55 12.38
C VAL A 199 10.05 -18.29 13.65
N ASP A 200 8.98 -17.85 14.32
CA ASP A 200 8.47 -18.51 15.53
C ASP A 200 7.95 -19.93 15.24
N ALA A 201 7.14 -20.10 14.21
CA ALA A 201 6.61 -21.40 13.82
C ALA A 201 7.72 -22.38 13.42
N SER A 202 8.72 -21.92 12.67
CA SER A 202 9.89 -22.72 12.31
C SER A 202 10.71 -23.12 13.54
N ALA A 203 10.95 -22.18 14.46
CA ALA A 203 11.66 -22.46 15.70
C ALA A 203 10.93 -23.50 16.57
N ARG A 204 9.60 -23.51 16.58
CA ARG A 204 8.81 -24.53 17.30
C ARG A 204 8.80 -25.88 16.60
N ALA A 205 8.70 -25.88 15.27
CA ALA A 205 8.62 -27.12 14.49
C ALA A 205 9.97 -27.84 14.36
N PHE A 206 11.06 -27.09 14.22
CA PHE A 206 12.39 -27.63 13.88
C PHE A 206 13.47 -27.31 14.93
N GLY A 207 13.18 -26.47 15.93
CA GLY A 207 14.15 -26.08 16.96
C GLY A 207 14.32 -27.11 18.09
N GLU A 208 13.37 -28.04 18.28
CA GLU A 208 13.53 -29.14 19.24
C GLU A 208 14.47 -30.24 18.71
N GLU A 209 14.55 -30.45 17.40
CA GLU A 209 15.47 -31.42 16.77
C GLU A 209 16.96 -31.02 16.89
N ALA A 210 17.26 -29.74 17.08
CA ALA A 210 18.64 -29.24 17.19
C ALA A 210 19.21 -29.27 18.63
N ARG A 211 18.43 -29.71 19.63
CA ARG A 211 18.82 -29.77 21.05
C ARG A 211 18.87 -31.18 21.65
N GLY A 212 18.66 -32.23 20.84
CA GLY A 212 18.85 -33.64 21.20
C GLY A 212 20.09 -34.21 20.54
#